data_AF-A0A5J4SM29-F1
#
_entry.id   AF-A0A5J4SM29-F1
#
_cell.length_a   1.000
_cell.length_b   1.000
_cell.length_c   1.000
_cell.angle_alpha   90.00
_cell.angle_beta   90.00
_cell.angle_gamma   90.00
#
_symmetry.space_group_name_H-M   'P 1'
#
loop_
_entity.id
_entity.type
_entity.pdbx_description
1 polymer ?
#
loop_
_entity_poly.entity_id
_entity_poly.type
_entity_poly.pdbx_seq_one_letter_code
_entity_poly.pdbx_strand_id
1 'polypeptide(L)'
;MEPLKHECGIALIRLLKPLEYYQEKYGTWMYGLNKLYLLMEKQHNRGQEGAGLVCVKLEVNAGEEYMFRERALGSGAITEIFDTVHSHFKDLPPALLKDANYAKRILPFAGEVYMGHLRYSTTGKSGISYVHPLLRRNNWKAKNLALCGNFNMTNVDEIFAQITAMGQHPRIYADTYIMLEQVGHRLDREVEYLFNESIAKGLKGIDITRDIERHIDLANVLKTSTKEWDGGYVVAGVNGCGETFLVRDPWGIRTAFWYIDDEIAVHASERPVIQTVLNVSANSIKELQPGQAIFLNKEGKVRLAQINKPKEVKSCSFERIYFSRGSDMDIYKERKRLGMNLVAPILKAINNDVEHTVFSFIPNTAEVAFYGMLEGLDNYLNKLKIKRIEALGHNPDHSELEQILSMRIRSEKVAIKDIKLRTFITEGNTRNDLVAHVYDITYGSLNPHEDNLVIIDDSIVRGTTLKQSIISILDRLHPKKIVIISSSPQVRYPDYYGIDMPSLNEFIACKAAIELLKDREMRNVIELAYNKAKEQQYLPKEQMVNHVKETSLKALDNEKKYIPDTNFKAWMYTIMRNIFINNYRKIIRD
;
A
#
# COMPACT_ATOMS: atom_id res chain seq x y z
N MET A 1 15.80 11.23 4.24
CA MET A 1 15.21 9.92 4.51
C MET A 1 13.98 9.90 3.64
N GLU A 2 13.99 9.23 2.49
CA GLU A 2 12.71 8.99 1.84
C GLU A 2 12.05 7.87 2.62
N PRO A 3 10.90 8.10 3.28
CA PRO A 3 10.04 6.97 3.58
C PRO A 3 9.91 6.19 2.27
N LEU A 4 9.89 4.86 2.33
CA LEU A 4 9.28 4.15 1.21
C LEU A 4 7.87 4.78 1.12
N LYS A 5 7.65 5.50 0.04
CA LYS A 5 6.39 6.18 -0.24
C LYS A 5 5.66 5.21 -1.18
N HIS A 6 4.35 5.11 -1.02
CA HIS A 6 3.69 3.81 -1.18
C HIS A 6 2.51 3.84 -2.12
N GLU A 7 2.21 2.66 -2.68
CA GLU A 7 1.17 2.31 -3.66
C GLU A 7 -0.01 3.28 -3.75
N CYS A 8 -0.58 3.44 -4.93
CA CYS A 8 -1.72 4.33 -5.13
C CYS A 8 -2.96 3.95 -4.29
N GLY A 9 -3.73 4.97 -3.89
CA GLY A 9 -5.03 4.81 -3.24
C GLY A 9 -6.19 5.12 -4.20
N ILE A 10 -7.30 4.41 -4.05
CA ILE A 10 -8.55 4.67 -4.79
C ILE A 10 -9.67 4.97 -3.80
N ALA A 11 -10.53 5.92 -4.14
CA ALA A 11 -11.82 6.14 -3.50
C ALA A 11 -12.90 6.30 -4.56
N LEU A 12 -14.03 5.62 -4.43
CA LEU A 12 -15.20 5.82 -5.31
C LEU A 12 -16.43 5.96 -4.44
N ILE A 13 -17.28 6.95 -4.75
CA ILE A 13 -18.58 7.18 -4.12
C ILE A 13 -19.65 7.25 -5.20
N ARG A 14 -20.77 6.57 -4.96
CA ARG A 14 -22.02 6.70 -5.71
C ARG A 14 -23.15 6.98 -4.72
N LEU A 15 -23.80 8.14 -4.87
CA LEU A 15 -24.98 8.52 -4.08
C LEU A 15 -26.24 7.89 -4.67
N LEU A 16 -26.93 7.05 -3.90
CA LEU A 16 -28.12 6.29 -4.33
C LEU A 16 -29.45 7.05 -4.13
N LYS A 17 -29.35 8.27 -3.58
CA LYS A 17 -30.44 9.24 -3.42
C LYS A 17 -30.08 10.52 -4.17
N PRO A 18 -31.06 11.36 -4.53
CA PRO A 18 -30.79 12.62 -5.21
C PRO A 18 -30.22 13.66 -4.21
N LEU A 19 -29.60 14.74 -4.70
CA LEU A 19 -28.83 15.69 -3.86
C LEU A 19 -29.69 16.37 -2.78
N GLU A 20 -30.97 16.57 -3.06
CA GLU A 20 -31.96 17.18 -2.17
C GLU A 20 -32.12 16.36 -0.88
N TYR A 21 -32.09 15.03 -0.98
CA TYR A 21 -32.15 14.13 0.17
C TYR A 21 -31.01 14.40 1.15
N TYR A 22 -29.79 14.60 0.64
CA TYR A 22 -28.63 14.86 1.49
C TYR A 22 -28.65 16.26 2.08
N GLN A 23 -29.16 17.24 1.32
CA GLN A 23 -29.37 18.59 1.82
C GLN A 23 -30.36 18.60 2.99
N GLU A 24 -31.46 17.85 2.89
CA GLU A 24 -32.47 17.73 3.95
C GLU A 24 -31.94 16.95 5.16
N LYS A 25 -31.34 15.78 4.94
CA LYS A 25 -30.93 14.87 6.02
C LYS A 25 -29.63 15.30 6.72
N TYR A 26 -28.62 15.75 5.95
CA TYR A 26 -27.28 16.05 6.46
C TYR A 26 -26.97 17.56 6.47
N GLY A 27 -27.91 18.40 6.03
CA GLY A 27 -27.73 19.85 5.95
C GLY A 27 -26.86 20.32 4.79
N THR A 28 -26.44 19.42 3.90
CA THR A 28 -25.58 19.75 2.75
C THR A 28 -25.74 18.79 1.58
N TRP A 29 -25.92 19.33 0.37
CA TRP A 29 -25.84 18.54 -0.88
C TRP A 29 -24.41 18.04 -1.16
N MET A 30 -23.39 18.65 -0.55
CA MET A 30 -21.97 18.28 -0.70
C MET A 30 -21.60 17.00 0.07
N TYR A 31 -22.57 16.24 0.59
CA TYR A 31 -22.31 15.03 1.37
C TYR A 31 -21.31 14.08 0.67
N GLY A 32 -21.53 13.76 -0.61
CA GLY A 32 -20.62 12.90 -1.38
C GLY A 32 -19.21 13.48 -1.52
N LEU A 33 -19.10 14.77 -1.82
CA LEU A 33 -17.82 15.48 -1.93
C LEU A 33 -17.06 15.48 -0.59
N ASN A 34 -17.74 15.78 0.51
CA ASN A 34 -17.17 15.78 1.86
C ASN A 34 -16.70 14.39 2.27
N LYS A 35 -17.49 13.35 1.97
CA LYS A 35 -17.08 11.96 2.23
C LYS A 35 -15.87 11.57 1.39
N LEU A 36 -15.80 12.01 0.13
CA LEU A 36 -14.64 11.74 -0.71
C LEU A 36 -13.36 12.38 -0.14
N TYR A 37 -13.43 13.64 0.29
CA TYR A 37 -12.31 14.33 0.95
C TYR A 37 -11.76 13.48 2.09
N LEU A 38 -12.65 13.03 2.98
CA LEU A 38 -12.27 12.19 4.13
C LEU A 38 -11.69 10.83 3.71
N LEU A 39 -12.25 10.18 2.68
CA LEU A 39 -11.71 8.92 2.15
C LEU A 39 -10.30 9.09 1.57
N MET A 40 -10.04 10.21 0.90
CA MET A 40 -8.72 10.53 0.33
C MET A 40 -7.72 10.88 1.44
N GLU A 41 -8.08 11.72 2.40
CA GLU A 41 -7.23 12.06 3.55
C GLU A 41 -6.87 10.82 4.39
N LYS A 42 -7.85 9.93 4.63
CA LYS A 42 -7.62 8.65 5.31
C LYS A 42 -6.84 7.65 4.45
N GLN A 43 -6.54 7.94 3.20
CA GLN A 43 -5.65 7.14 2.36
C GLN A 43 -4.37 7.90 2.00
N HIS A 44 -4.07 9.05 2.62
CA HIS A 44 -2.87 9.84 2.30
C HIS A 44 -1.56 9.06 2.45
N ASN A 45 -1.53 7.95 3.21
CA ASN A 45 -0.40 7.02 3.27
C ASN A 45 -0.12 6.28 1.95
N ARG A 46 -1.08 6.27 1.01
CA ARG A 46 -1.08 5.61 -0.30
C ARG A 46 -0.83 6.55 -1.47
N GLY A 47 -0.13 7.66 -1.24
CA GLY A 47 0.26 8.57 -2.30
C GLY A 47 0.39 10.00 -1.84
N GLN A 48 1.60 10.55 -2.00
CA GLN A 48 1.94 11.94 -1.66
C GLN A 48 2.56 12.69 -2.86
N GLU A 49 2.59 12.08 -4.04
CA GLU A 49 3.15 12.74 -5.24
C GLU A 49 2.11 13.55 -6.01
N GLY A 50 0.83 13.23 -5.83
CA GLY A 50 -0.27 13.92 -6.46
C GLY A 50 -1.58 13.24 -6.16
N ALA A 51 -2.67 13.91 -6.50
CA ALA A 51 -4.01 13.41 -6.32
C ALA A 51 -4.91 13.87 -7.47
N GLY A 52 -6.05 13.22 -7.62
CA GLY A 52 -7.07 13.67 -8.55
C GLY A 52 -8.47 13.28 -8.13
N LEU A 53 -9.41 14.01 -8.70
CA LEU A 53 -10.85 13.92 -8.48
C LEU A 53 -11.55 13.90 -9.84
N VAL A 54 -12.54 13.03 -9.99
CA VAL A 54 -13.58 13.15 -11.01
C VAL A 54 -14.94 13.21 -10.34
N CYS A 55 -15.81 14.07 -10.87
CA CYS A 55 -17.23 14.15 -10.52
C CYS A 55 -18.08 13.96 -11.77
N VAL A 56 -19.14 13.16 -11.68
CA VAL A 56 -20.14 12.99 -12.75
C VAL A 56 -21.52 13.36 -12.25
N LYS A 57 -22.18 14.28 -12.96
CA LYS A 57 -23.60 14.61 -12.81
C LYS A 57 -24.45 13.70 -13.67
N LEU A 58 -25.51 13.13 -13.11
CA LEU A 58 -26.37 12.17 -13.83
C LEU A 58 -27.47 12.83 -14.66
N GLU A 59 -27.91 14.00 -14.22
CA GLU A 59 -29.01 14.76 -14.83
C GLU A 59 -28.51 16.13 -15.28
N VAL A 60 -28.24 16.23 -16.58
CA VAL A 60 -27.77 17.45 -17.24
C VAL A 60 -28.48 17.67 -18.56
N ASN A 61 -28.63 18.93 -18.97
CA ASN A 61 -29.16 19.29 -20.28
C ASN A 61 -28.06 19.23 -21.35
N ALA A 62 -28.47 19.16 -22.61
CA ALA A 62 -27.52 19.29 -23.73
C ALA A 62 -26.85 20.69 -23.68
N GLY A 63 -25.54 20.72 -23.86
CA GLY A 63 -24.73 21.95 -23.77
C GLY A 63 -24.17 22.24 -22.37
N GLU A 64 -24.57 21.49 -21.34
CA GLU A 64 -24.01 21.59 -19.99
C GLU A 64 -22.87 20.57 -19.79
N GLU A 65 -21.81 20.97 -19.09
CA GLU A 65 -20.75 20.04 -18.67
C GLU A 65 -21.28 19.15 -17.52
N TYR A 66 -20.93 17.87 -17.58
CA TYR A 66 -21.40 16.86 -16.63
C TYR A 66 -20.27 16.02 -16.03
N MET A 67 -19.09 16.04 -16.62
CA MET A 67 -17.93 15.29 -16.14
C MET A 67 -16.77 16.25 -15.88
N PHE A 68 -16.52 16.48 -14.59
CA PHE A 68 -15.51 17.41 -14.10
C PHE A 68 -14.29 16.64 -13.59
N ARG A 69 -13.10 17.23 -13.74
CA ARG A 69 -11.86 16.61 -13.26
C ARG A 69 -10.90 17.67 -12.76
N GLU A 70 -10.42 17.48 -11.53
CA GLU A 70 -9.31 18.23 -10.96
C GLU A 70 -8.16 17.32 -10.57
N ARG A 71 -6.93 17.84 -10.68
CA ARG A 71 -5.71 17.12 -10.33
C ARG A 71 -4.66 18.11 -9.82
N ALA A 72 -3.90 17.68 -8.82
CA ALA A 72 -2.80 18.46 -8.26
C ALA A 72 -1.58 17.56 -7.97
N LEU A 73 -0.42 18.20 -7.76
CA LEU A 73 0.85 17.54 -7.48
C LEU A 73 1.31 17.82 -6.05
N GLY A 74 2.17 16.94 -5.54
CA GLY A 74 2.80 17.07 -4.23
C GLY A 74 1.92 16.63 -3.06
N SER A 75 2.46 16.76 -1.85
CA SER A 75 1.84 16.27 -0.63
C SER A 75 0.62 17.11 -0.20
N GLY A 76 0.45 18.32 -0.74
CA GLY A 76 -0.73 19.17 -0.52
C GLY A 76 -1.85 18.95 -1.54
N ALA A 77 -1.70 18.00 -2.47
CA ALA A 77 -2.59 17.88 -3.63
C ALA A 77 -4.08 17.69 -3.27
N ILE A 78 -4.39 16.98 -2.19
CA ILE A 78 -5.79 16.81 -1.76
C ILE A 78 -6.38 18.18 -1.40
N THR A 79 -5.73 18.93 -0.52
CA THR A 79 -6.18 20.27 -0.12
C THR A 79 -6.33 21.19 -1.33
N GLU A 80 -5.35 21.24 -2.23
CA GLU A 80 -5.40 22.09 -3.43
C GLU A 80 -6.59 21.78 -4.35
N ILE A 81 -6.87 20.49 -4.57
CA ILE A 81 -8.03 20.06 -5.38
C ILE A 81 -9.33 20.54 -4.75
N PHE A 82 -9.51 20.29 -3.45
CA PHE A 82 -10.75 20.65 -2.78
C PHE A 82 -10.90 22.16 -2.62
N ASP A 83 -9.82 22.90 -2.41
CA ASP A 83 -9.84 24.37 -2.43
C ASP A 83 -10.26 24.92 -3.80
N THR A 84 -9.76 24.31 -4.88
CA THR A 84 -10.14 24.67 -6.26
C THR A 84 -11.61 24.38 -6.50
N VAL A 85 -12.09 23.19 -6.11
CA VAL A 85 -13.52 22.85 -6.19
C VAL A 85 -14.36 23.86 -5.39
N HIS A 86 -13.99 24.14 -4.14
CA HIS A 86 -14.69 25.08 -3.27
C HIS A 86 -14.67 26.53 -3.77
N SER A 87 -13.64 26.93 -4.53
CA SER A 87 -13.55 28.27 -5.10
C SER A 87 -14.72 28.59 -6.06
N HIS A 88 -15.29 27.58 -6.73
CA HIS A 88 -16.41 27.76 -7.66
C HIS A 88 -17.71 28.20 -6.99
N PHE A 89 -17.82 28.05 -5.67
CA PHE A 89 -19.05 28.35 -4.92
C PHE A 89 -18.81 29.22 -3.67
N LYS A 90 -17.59 29.73 -3.49
CA LYS A 90 -17.20 30.58 -2.36
C LYS A 90 -17.98 31.90 -2.29
N ASP A 91 -18.28 32.49 -3.44
CA ASP A 91 -18.91 33.82 -3.53
C ASP A 91 -20.45 33.74 -3.61
N LEU A 92 -21.04 32.55 -3.45
CA LEU A 92 -22.49 32.38 -3.52
C LEU A 92 -23.18 32.82 -2.22
N PRO A 93 -24.34 33.48 -2.31
CA PRO A 93 -25.19 33.73 -1.16
C PRO A 93 -25.53 32.42 -0.42
N PRO A 94 -25.54 32.40 0.93
CA PRO A 94 -25.81 31.19 1.70
C PRO A 94 -27.13 30.49 1.36
N ALA A 95 -28.16 31.26 0.94
CA ALA A 95 -29.43 30.72 0.50
C ALA A 95 -29.31 29.89 -0.79
N LEU A 96 -28.54 30.37 -1.78
CA LEU A 96 -28.30 29.65 -3.04
C LEU A 96 -27.36 28.46 -2.83
N LEU A 97 -26.37 28.58 -1.94
CA LEU A 97 -25.48 27.47 -1.63
C LEU A 97 -26.21 26.29 -0.97
N LYS A 98 -27.27 26.56 -0.19
CA LYS A 98 -28.12 25.52 0.43
C LYS A 98 -29.21 24.98 -0.48
N ASP A 99 -29.41 25.56 -1.66
CA ASP A 99 -30.38 25.07 -2.64
C ASP A 99 -29.75 23.95 -3.49
N ALA A 100 -30.15 22.71 -3.19
CA ALA A 100 -29.68 21.53 -3.90
C ALA A 100 -30.07 21.50 -5.38
N ASN A 101 -31.25 22.04 -5.74
CA ASN A 101 -31.69 22.10 -7.15
C ASN A 101 -30.85 23.10 -7.94
N TYR A 102 -30.55 24.25 -7.33
CA TYR A 102 -29.63 25.23 -7.90
C TYR A 102 -28.23 24.63 -8.07
N ALA A 103 -27.70 23.97 -7.03
CA ALA A 103 -26.39 23.34 -7.07
C ALA A 103 -26.29 22.29 -8.19
N LYS A 104 -27.26 21.37 -8.24
CA LYS A 104 -27.35 20.31 -9.26
C LYS A 104 -27.32 20.85 -10.68
N ARG A 105 -27.97 21.99 -10.95
CA ARG A 105 -28.02 22.58 -12.30
C ARG A 105 -26.81 23.43 -12.63
N ILE A 106 -26.40 24.31 -11.71
CA ILE A 106 -25.48 25.42 -12.03
C ILE A 106 -24.05 25.14 -11.58
N LEU A 107 -23.86 24.49 -10.42
CA LEU A 107 -22.54 24.42 -9.81
C LEU A 107 -21.72 23.26 -10.38
N PRO A 108 -20.45 23.48 -10.73
CA PRO A 108 -19.55 22.39 -11.09
C PRO A 108 -19.33 21.48 -9.87
N PHE A 109 -19.00 20.21 -10.10
CA PHE A 109 -18.78 19.20 -9.05
C PHE A 109 -19.98 18.88 -8.12
N ALA A 110 -21.17 19.44 -8.37
CA ALA A 110 -22.41 19.07 -7.69
C ALA A 110 -23.07 17.85 -8.35
N GLY A 111 -22.46 16.67 -8.22
CA GLY A 111 -22.90 15.44 -8.86
C GLY A 111 -23.10 14.27 -7.89
N GLU A 112 -23.50 13.13 -8.43
CA GLU A 112 -23.87 11.95 -7.65
C GLU A 112 -22.84 10.82 -7.73
N VAL A 113 -21.79 11.01 -8.53
CA VAL A 113 -20.66 10.06 -8.64
C VAL A 113 -19.36 10.81 -8.45
N TYR A 114 -18.53 10.30 -7.54
CA TYR A 114 -17.20 10.85 -7.27
C TYR A 114 -16.16 9.74 -7.31
N MET A 115 -14.99 10.03 -7.89
CA MET A 115 -13.86 9.13 -7.93
C MET A 115 -12.58 9.90 -7.60
N GLY A 116 -11.90 9.48 -6.54
CA GLY A 116 -10.64 10.02 -6.06
C GLY A 116 -9.50 9.05 -6.28
N HIS A 117 -8.32 9.58 -6.59
CA HIS A 117 -7.08 8.81 -6.67
C HIS A 117 -5.95 9.53 -5.95
N LEU A 118 -5.12 8.75 -5.28
CA LEU A 118 -3.88 9.20 -4.66
C LEU A 118 -2.74 8.51 -5.38
N ARG A 119 -1.82 9.31 -5.92
CA ARG A 119 -0.76 8.82 -6.77
C ARG A 119 0.54 8.65 -6.01
N TYR A 120 1.15 7.53 -6.32
CA TYR A 120 2.56 7.28 -6.08
C TYR A 120 3.20 6.67 -7.33
N SER A 121 4.40 7.13 -7.70
CA SER A 121 5.10 6.63 -8.89
C SER A 121 5.98 5.44 -8.56
N THR A 122 5.76 4.32 -9.25
CA THR A 122 6.57 3.09 -9.14
C THR A 122 7.65 3.00 -10.21
N THR A 123 7.48 3.69 -11.35
CA THR A 123 8.37 3.60 -12.52
C THR A 123 9.17 4.89 -12.76
N GLY A 124 9.23 5.79 -11.78
CA GLY A 124 9.92 7.09 -11.88
C GLY A 124 9.27 8.11 -12.84
N LYS A 125 8.13 7.78 -13.46
CA LYS A 125 7.38 8.73 -14.30
C LYS A 125 6.75 9.79 -13.38
N SER A 126 6.82 11.06 -13.75
CA SER A 126 6.33 12.16 -12.92
C SER A 126 5.58 13.20 -13.75
N GLY A 127 4.87 14.09 -13.05
CA GLY A 127 4.11 15.17 -13.65
C GLY A 127 2.62 14.90 -13.76
N ILE A 128 1.87 15.98 -13.96
CA ILE A 128 0.41 16.00 -13.89
C ILE A 128 -0.27 15.07 -14.90
N SER A 129 0.38 14.79 -16.04
CA SER A 129 -0.14 13.90 -17.09
C SER A 129 -0.38 12.48 -16.58
N TYR A 130 0.42 12.00 -15.62
CA TYR A 130 0.30 10.67 -15.05
C TYR A 130 -0.58 10.61 -13.79
N VAL A 131 -1.07 11.76 -13.30
CA VAL A 131 -1.99 11.83 -12.17
C VAL A 131 -3.37 11.36 -12.63
N HIS A 132 -3.91 10.34 -11.96
CA HIS A 132 -5.26 9.85 -12.22
C HIS A 132 -6.28 10.72 -11.45
N PRO A 133 -7.58 10.65 -11.78
CA PRO A 133 -8.18 9.93 -12.90
C PRO A 133 -7.75 10.44 -14.28
N LEU A 134 -7.47 9.53 -15.21
CA LEU A 134 -7.38 9.87 -16.63
C LEU A 134 -8.79 9.99 -17.22
N LEU A 135 -8.93 10.80 -18.27
CA LEU A 135 -10.21 11.13 -18.86
C LEU A 135 -10.14 11.00 -20.38
N ARG A 136 -11.09 10.25 -20.93
CA ARG A 136 -11.35 10.09 -22.37
C ARG A 136 -12.70 10.74 -22.68
N ARG A 137 -12.71 11.71 -23.59
CA ARG A 137 -13.91 12.49 -23.93
C ARG A 137 -14.50 12.09 -25.28
N ASN A 138 -15.82 12.16 -25.38
CA ASN A 138 -16.60 11.94 -26.60
C ASN A 138 -17.89 12.79 -26.55
N ASN A 139 -18.49 13.12 -27.70
CA ASN A 139 -19.78 13.81 -27.73
C ASN A 139 -20.94 12.91 -27.26
N TRP A 140 -20.79 11.59 -27.36
CA TRP A 140 -21.73 10.63 -26.81
C TRP A 140 -21.38 10.34 -25.35
N LYS A 141 -22.25 10.75 -24.41
CA LYS A 141 -22.02 10.56 -22.96
C LYS A 141 -21.58 9.15 -22.60
N ALA A 142 -22.24 8.13 -23.16
CA ALA A 142 -21.93 6.72 -22.91
C ALA A 142 -20.51 6.29 -23.33
N LYS A 143 -19.87 7.01 -24.26
CA LYS A 143 -18.49 6.76 -24.74
C LYS A 143 -17.41 7.52 -23.95
N ASN A 144 -17.81 8.39 -23.02
CA ASN A 144 -16.87 9.08 -22.12
C ASN A 144 -16.45 8.13 -21.00
N LEU A 145 -15.19 8.19 -20.59
CA LEU A 145 -14.63 7.31 -19.58
C LEU A 145 -13.60 8.05 -18.73
N ALA A 146 -13.77 8.01 -17.42
CA ALA A 146 -12.69 8.29 -16.48
C ALA A 146 -12.18 6.99 -15.86
N LEU A 147 -10.87 6.88 -15.68
CA LEU A 147 -10.20 5.68 -15.20
C LEU A 147 -9.11 6.02 -14.18
N CYS A 148 -9.04 5.28 -13.08
CA CYS A 148 -7.90 5.29 -12.17
C CYS A 148 -7.64 3.88 -11.63
N GLY A 149 -6.45 3.64 -11.09
CA GLY A 149 -6.18 2.37 -10.44
C GLY A 149 -4.95 2.36 -9.55
N ASN A 150 -4.84 1.29 -8.78
CA ASN A 150 -3.67 0.87 -8.04
C ASN A 150 -3.16 -0.41 -8.71
N PHE A 151 -2.14 -0.28 -9.55
CA PHE A 151 -1.64 -1.40 -10.35
C PHE A 151 -0.19 -1.22 -10.77
N ASN A 152 0.40 -2.34 -11.18
CA ASN A 152 1.51 -2.36 -12.12
C ASN A 152 1.33 -3.56 -13.06
N MET A 153 1.42 -3.27 -14.35
CA MET A 153 1.24 -4.27 -15.41
C MET A 153 2.61 -4.86 -15.78
N THR A 154 2.75 -6.18 -15.79
CA THR A 154 4.02 -6.90 -16.05
C THR A 154 4.25 -7.23 -17.52
N ASN A 155 3.23 -7.03 -18.36
CA ASN A 155 3.25 -7.34 -19.78
C ASN A 155 2.86 -6.14 -20.68
N VAL A 156 3.19 -4.91 -20.24
CA VAL A 156 2.91 -3.68 -21.02
C VAL A 156 3.48 -3.73 -22.43
N ASP A 157 4.70 -4.26 -22.59
CA ASP A 157 5.35 -4.42 -23.91
C ASP A 157 4.53 -5.30 -24.86
N GLU A 158 4.03 -6.43 -24.36
CA GLU A 158 3.22 -7.38 -25.13
C GLU A 158 1.89 -6.76 -25.51
N ILE A 159 1.22 -6.10 -24.56
CA ILE A 159 -0.05 -5.42 -24.80
C ILE A 159 0.15 -4.29 -25.84
N PHE A 160 1.20 -3.50 -25.72
CA PHE A 160 1.51 -2.43 -26.66
C PHE A 160 1.78 -2.97 -28.07
N ALA A 161 2.56 -4.05 -28.20
CA ALA A 161 2.80 -4.73 -29.47
C ALA A 161 1.51 -5.29 -30.10
N GLN A 162 0.63 -5.89 -29.30
CA GLN A 162 -0.67 -6.39 -29.79
C GLN A 162 -1.57 -5.25 -30.28
N ILE A 163 -1.70 -4.18 -29.51
CA ILE A 163 -2.54 -3.03 -29.85
C ILE A 163 -2.04 -2.35 -31.13
N THR A 164 -0.72 -2.17 -31.28
CA THR A 164 -0.12 -1.59 -32.48
C THR A 164 -0.24 -2.50 -33.70
N ALA A 165 -0.11 -3.82 -33.54
CA ALA A 165 -0.34 -4.78 -34.61
C ALA A 165 -1.80 -4.78 -35.14
N MET A 166 -2.77 -4.41 -34.29
CA MET A 166 -4.17 -4.20 -34.69
C MET A 166 -4.42 -2.88 -35.42
N GLY A 167 -3.39 -2.04 -35.60
CA GLY A 167 -3.48 -0.74 -36.27
C GLY A 167 -3.84 0.43 -35.36
N GLN A 168 -3.90 0.23 -34.04
CA GLN A 168 -4.05 1.36 -33.11
C GLN A 168 -2.70 2.09 -32.94
N HIS A 169 -2.76 3.38 -32.61
CA HIS A 169 -1.58 4.20 -32.40
C HIS A 169 -1.61 4.84 -30.99
N PRO A 170 -1.19 4.10 -29.94
CA PRO A 170 -1.24 4.62 -28.58
C PRO A 170 -0.33 5.85 -28.44
N ARG A 171 -0.89 6.94 -27.90
CA ARG A 171 -0.20 8.24 -27.83
C ARG A 171 0.96 8.26 -26.85
N ILE A 172 0.90 7.43 -25.81
CA ILE A 172 1.86 7.41 -24.71
C ILE A 172 2.13 5.96 -24.34
N TYR A 173 3.40 5.60 -24.27
CA TYR A 173 3.86 4.31 -23.77
C TYR A 173 3.81 4.31 -22.23
N ALA A 174 2.62 4.06 -21.68
CA ALA A 174 2.39 3.90 -20.24
C ALA A 174 1.17 3.01 -20.01
N ASP A 175 1.29 2.14 -18.99
CA ASP A 175 0.26 1.23 -18.52
C ASP A 175 -1.11 1.90 -18.38
N THR A 176 -1.23 3.01 -17.65
CA THR A 176 -2.53 3.67 -17.47
C THR A 176 -3.17 4.13 -18.79
N TYR A 177 -2.37 4.67 -19.72
CA TYR A 177 -2.88 5.14 -21.01
C TYR A 177 -3.31 3.98 -21.89
N ILE A 178 -2.52 2.90 -21.90
CA ILE A 178 -2.85 1.67 -22.61
C ILE A 178 -4.16 1.07 -22.08
N MET A 179 -4.34 1.02 -20.75
CA MET A 179 -5.57 0.53 -20.13
C MET A 179 -6.77 1.42 -20.44
N LEU A 180 -6.61 2.75 -20.37
CA LEU A 180 -7.67 3.70 -20.73
C LEU A 180 -8.14 3.50 -22.17
N GLU A 181 -7.20 3.32 -23.11
CA GLU A 181 -7.53 3.11 -24.53
C GLU A 181 -8.14 1.72 -24.77
N GLN A 182 -7.66 0.65 -24.12
CA GLN A 182 -8.27 -0.68 -24.26
C GLN A 182 -9.72 -0.71 -23.75
N VAL A 183 -9.96 -0.16 -22.55
CA VAL A 183 -11.31 -0.08 -21.99
C VAL A 183 -12.18 0.86 -22.83
N GLY A 184 -11.65 2.02 -23.23
CA GLY A 184 -12.35 2.99 -24.07
C GLY A 184 -12.73 2.46 -25.45
N HIS A 185 -11.84 1.71 -26.11
CA HIS A 185 -12.11 1.07 -27.39
C HIS A 185 -13.22 0.02 -27.28
N ARG A 186 -13.21 -0.79 -26.22
CA ARG A 186 -14.27 -1.78 -25.98
C ARG A 186 -15.60 -1.13 -25.60
N LEU A 187 -15.57 -0.05 -24.82
CA LEU A 187 -16.73 0.77 -24.50
C LEU A 187 -17.39 1.34 -25.76
N ASP A 188 -16.60 1.89 -26.68
CA ASP A 188 -17.13 2.43 -27.94
C ASP A 188 -17.88 1.38 -28.76
N ARG A 189 -17.35 0.16 -28.81
CA ARG A 189 -17.97 -0.95 -29.54
C ARG A 189 -19.25 -1.45 -28.87
N GLU A 190 -19.27 -1.50 -27.54
CA GLU A 190 -20.47 -1.86 -26.78
C GLU A 190 -21.60 -0.82 -27.02
N VAL A 191 -21.25 0.47 -26.97
CA VAL A 191 -22.20 1.54 -27.26
C VAL A 191 -22.70 1.48 -28.72
N GLU A 192 -21.82 1.18 -29.68
CA GLU A 192 -22.19 1.03 -31.08
C GLU A 192 -23.10 -0.17 -31.32
N TYR A 193 -22.85 -1.29 -30.65
CA TYR A 193 -23.73 -2.45 -30.68
C TYR A 193 -25.14 -2.08 -30.18
N LEU A 194 -25.23 -1.43 -29.02
CA LEU A 194 -26.52 -1.01 -28.45
C LEU A 194 -27.23 0.05 -29.29
N PHE A 195 -26.48 0.93 -29.96
CA PHE A 195 -27.04 1.89 -30.91
C PHE A 195 -27.76 1.18 -32.07
N ASN A 196 -27.11 0.17 -32.67
CA ASN A 196 -27.71 -0.62 -33.75
C ASN A 196 -28.92 -1.44 -33.27
N GLU A 197 -28.84 -2.05 -32.09
CA GLU A 197 -29.96 -2.75 -31.45
C GLU A 197 -31.15 -1.80 -31.21
N SER A 198 -30.88 -0.59 -30.73
CA SER A 198 -31.92 0.43 -30.50
C SER A 198 -32.63 0.83 -31.78
N ILE A 199 -31.87 0.99 -32.88
CA ILE A 199 -32.45 1.26 -34.21
C ILE A 199 -33.30 0.08 -34.67
N ALA A 200 -32.84 -1.16 -34.48
CA ALA A 200 -33.59 -2.36 -34.83
C ALA A 200 -34.92 -2.48 -34.05
N LYS A 201 -34.96 -1.98 -32.81
CA LYS A 201 -36.20 -1.83 -32.00
C LYS A 201 -37.11 -0.68 -32.48
N GLY A 202 -36.70 0.10 -33.47
CA GLY A 202 -37.45 1.24 -34.01
C GLY A 202 -37.31 2.54 -33.20
N LEU A 203 -36.38 2.61 -32.23
CA LEU A 203 -36.14 3.82 -31.44
C LEU A 203 -35.48 4.90 -32.28
N LYS A 204 -35.70 6.17 -31.92
CA LYS A 204 -35.17 7.34 -32.64
C LYS A 204 -34.68 8.42 -31.68
N GLY A 205 -33.72 9.22 -32.14
CA GLY A 205 -33.24 10.41 -31.42
C GLY A 205 -32.82 10.10 -29.98
N ILE A 206 -33.35 10.87 -29.03
CA ILE A 206 -32.98 10.76 -27.60
C ILE A 206 -33.37 9.43 -26.97
N ASP A 207 -34.36 8.73 -27.52
CA ASP A 207 -34.80 7.43 -26.97
C ASP A 207 -33.76 6.34 -27.21
N ILE A 208 -32.94 6.44 -28.27
CA ILE A 208 -31.76 5.59 -28.46
C ILE A 208 -30.76 5.82 -27.33
N THR A 209 -30.46 7.09 -27.01
CA THR A 209 -29.54 7.41 -25.91
C THR A 209 -30.05 6.87 -24.57
N ARG A 210 -31.36 7.00 -24.30
CA ARG A 210 -31.97 6.46 -23.09
C ARG A 210 -31.93 4.94 -23.04
N ASP A 211 -32.09 4.25 -24.18
CA ASP A 211 -31.97 2.79 -24.26
C ASP A 211 -30.53 2.33 -23.99
N ILE A 212 -29.54 2.98 -24.60
CA ILE A 212 -28.12 2.72 -24.34
C ILE A 212 -27.80 2.92 -22.86
N GLU A 213 -28.22 4.05 -22.25
CA GLU A 213 -27.97 4.35 -20.83
C GLU A 213 -28.53 3.28 -19.88
N ARG A 214 -29.65 2.63 -20.25
CA ARG A 214 -30.30 1.59 -19.44
C ARG A 214 -29.69 0.20 -19.61
N HIS A 215 -29.10 -0.08 -20.78
CA HIS A 215 -28.70 -1.44 -21.17
C HIS A 215 -27.19 -1.64 -21.34
N ILE A 216 -26.40 -0.58 -21.22
CA ILE A 216 -24.95 -0.69 -21.25
C ILE A 216 -24.44 -1.71 -20.21
N ASP A 217 -23.58 -2.64 -20.64
CA ASP A 217 -22.99 -3.66 -19.78
C ASP A 217 -21.47 -3.57 -19.79
N LEU A 218 -20.94 -2.85 -18.80
CA LEU A 218 -19.49 -2.75 -18.60
C LEU A 218 -18.82 -4.08 -18.26
N ALA A 219 -19.55 -5.13 -17.88
CA ALA A 219 -18.94 -6.44 -17.66
C ALA A 219 -18.41 -7.05 -18.95
N ASN A 220 -19.09 -6.86 -20.09
CA ASN A 220 -18.59 -7.31 -21.38
C ASN A 220 -17.35 -6.53 -21.82
N VAL A 221 -17.37 -5.21 -21.60
CA VAL A 221 -16.22 -4.32 -21.82
C VAL A 221 -15.00 -4.82 -21.04
N LEU A 222 -15.16 -5.09 -19.74
CA LEU A 222 -14.05 -5.55 -18.90
C LEU A 222 -13.59 -6.97 -19.25
N LYS A 223 -14.50 -7.92 -19.52
CA LYS A 223 -14.13 -9.29 -19.92
C LYS A 223 -13.23 -9.31 -21.15
N THR A 224 -13.44 -8.38 -22.07
CA THR A 224 -12.67 -8.30 -23.31
C THR A 224 -11.44 -7.41 -23.19
N SER A 225 -11.42 -6.42 -22.29
CA SER A 225 -10.25 -5.55 -22.09
C SER A 225 -9.22 -6.15 -21.13
N THR A 226 -9.65 -6.83 -20.06
CA THR A 226 -8.74 -7.27 -18.98
C THR A 226 -8.16 -8.66 -19.19
N LYS A 227 -8.57 -9.38 -20.24
CA LYS A 227 -8.21 -10.78 -20.46
C LYS A 227 -6.69 -11.01 -20.51
N GLU A 228 -5.98 -10.11 -21.18
CA GLU A 228 -4.53 -10.18 -21.37
C GLU A 228 -3.77 -9.38 -20.31
N TRP A 229 -4.44 -8.87 -19.27
CA TRP A 229 -3.76 -8.10 -18.22
C TRP A 229 -3.01 -9.03 -17.28
N ASP A 230 -1.69 -8.90 -17.23
CA ASP A 230 -0.84 -9.54 -16.23
C ASP A 230 -0.25 -8.52 -15.26
N GLY A 231 -0.19 -8.91 -13.99
CA GLY A 231 0.23 -8.05 -12.89
C GLY A 231 -0.77 -8.01 -11.73
N GLY A 232 -0.51 -7.12 -10.78
CA GLY A 232 -1.42 -6.82 -9.67
C GLY A 232 -2.18 -5.55 -10.01
N TYR A 233 -3.51 -5.57 -9.90
CA TYR A 233 -4.33 -4.41 -10.24
C TYR A 233 -5.67 -4.37 -9.51
N VAL A 234 -6.03 -3.15 -9.12
CA VAL A 234 -7.41 -2.74 -8.88
C VAL A 234 -7.66 -1.50 -9.72
N VAL A 235 -8.67 -1.55 -10.58
CA VAL A 235 -9.00 -0.47 -11.51
C VAL A 235 -10.44 -0.05 -11.29
N ALA A 236 -10.64 1.26 -11.12
CA ALA A 236 -11.94 1.88 -11.05
C ALA A 236 -12.20 2.73 -12.30
N GLY A 237 -13.44 2.78 -12.73
CA GLY A 237 -13.84 3.70 -13.78
C GLY A 237 -15.28 4.14 -13.66
N VAL A 238 -15.56 5.28 -14.31
CA VAL A 238 -16.90 5.84 -14.43
C VAL A 238 -17.10 6.33 -15.87
N ASN A 239 -18.22 5.95 -16.48
CA ASN A 239 -18.59 6.47 -17.79
C ASN A 239 -19.40 7.78 -17.68
N GLY A 240 -19.62 8.46 -18.81
CA GLY A 240 -20.38 9.72 -18.81
C GLY A 240 -21.86 9.60 -18.45
N CYS A 241 -22.39 8.39 -18.34
CA CYS A 241 -23.76 8.11 -17.90
C CYS A 241 -23.86 7.84 -16.39
N GLY A 242 -22.72 7.84 -15.69
CA GLY A 242 -22.63 7.59 -14.26
C GLY A 242 -22.57 6.11 -13.87
N GLU A 243 -22.41 5.24 -14.85
CA GLU A 243 -22.15 3.83 -14.62
C GLU A 243 -20.72 3.65 -14.13
N THR A 244 -20.55 2.96 -13.00
CA THR A 244 -19.24 2.77 -12.37
C THR A 244 -18.86 1.30 -12.33
N PHE A 245 -17.55 1.06 -12.30
CA PHE A 245 -17.00 -0.26 -12.05
C PHE A 245 -15.76 -0.19 -11.17
N LEU A 246 -15.51 -1.29 -10.47
CA LEU A 246 -14.23 -1.60 -9.83
C LEU A 246 -13.90 -3.06 -10.13
N VAL A 247 -12.72 -3.34 -10.70
CA VAL A 247 -12.26 -4.69 -11.06
C VAL A 247 -10.95 -5.02 -10.36
N ARG A 248 -10.84 -6.25 -9.85
CA ARG A 248 -9.65 -6.78 -9.17
C ARG A 248 -8.93 -7.83 -10.02
N ASP A 249 -7.61 -7.87 -9.92
CA ASP A 249 -6.77 -8.88 -10.57
C ASP A 249 -7.17 -10.32 -10.17
N PRO A 250 -6.99 -11.30 -11.08
CA PRO A 250 -7.36 -12.69 -10.84
C PRO A 250 -6.52 -13.39 -9.77
N TRP A 251 -5.37 -12.82 -9.39
CA TRP A 251 -4.47 -13.36 -8.37
C TRP A 251 -4.80 -12.85 -6.96
N GLY A 252 -5.65 -11.83 -6.82
CA GLY A 252 -5.96 -11.18 -5.55
C GLY A 252 -4.75 -10.47 -4.94
N ILE A 253 -3.82 -9.96 -5.75
CA ILE A 253 -2.59 -9.31 -5.28
C ILE A 253 -2.91 -8.00 -4.58
N ARG A 254 -3.66 -7.11 -5.25
CA ARG A 254 -4.07 -5.80 -4.75
C ARG A 254 -5.38 -5.90 -3.98
N THR A 255 -5.56 -5.09 -2.96
CA THR A 255 -6.76 -5.10 -2.10
C THR A 255 -7.81 -4.08 -2.59
N ALA A 256 -9.08 -4.44 -2.42
CA ALA A 256 -10.21 -3.59 -2.80
C ALA A 256 -11.40 -3.89 -1.90
N PHE A 257 -11.91 -2.88 -1.20
CA PHE A 257 -13.01 -3.01 -0.26
C PHE A 257 -14.20 -2.16 -0.69
N TRP A 258 -15.40 -2.63 -0.34
CA TRP A 258 -16.64 -1.97 -0.69
C TRP A 258 -17.69 -2.06 0.41
N TYR A 259 -18.54 -1.03 0.47
CA TYR A 259 -19.69 -0.92 1.37
C TYR A 259 -20.85 -0.27 0.63
N ILE A 260 -22.06 -0.77 0.87
CA ILE A 260 -23.28 -0.26 0.24
C ILE A 260 -24.43 -0.36 1.24
N ASP A 261 -25.21 0.71 1.35
CA ASP A 261 -26.52 0.76 2.02
C ASP A 261 -27.57 1.41 1.10
N ASP A 262 -28.69 1.88 1.66
CA ASP A 262 -29.78 2.49 0.90
C ASP A 262 -29.46 3.90 0.38
N GLU A 263 -28.40 4.52 0.88
CA GLU A 263 -28.02 5.90 0.58
C GLU A 263 -26.76 5.96 -0.26
N ILE A 264 -25.72 5.20 0.07
CA ILE A 264 -24.41 5.38 -0.53
C ILE A 264 -23.75 4.04 -0.84
N ALA A 265 -23.04 4.02 -1.96
CA ALA A 265 -22.09 2.98 -2.29
C ALA A 265 -20.67 3.55 -2.32
N VAL A 266 -19.75 2.87 -1.64
CA VAL A 266 -18.36 3.31 -1.47
C VAL A 266 -17.39 2.19 -1.79
N HIS A 267 -16.31 2.55 -2.46
CA HIS A 267 -15.12 1.72 -2.63
C HIS A 267 -13.88 2.43 -2.10
N ALA A 268 -12.97 1.66 -1.49
CA ALA A 268 -11.66 2.14 -1.06
C ALA A 268 -10.61 1.03 -1.15
N SER A 269 -9.33 1.40 -1.16
CA SER A 269 -8.22 0.44 -1.12
C SER A 269 -8.05 -0.23 0.25
N GLU A 270 -8.54 0.39 1.34
CA GLU A 270 -8.45 -0.16 2.69
C GLU A 270 -9.80 -0.18 3.42
N ARG A 271 -10.05 -1.25 4.18
CA ARG A 271 -11.27 -1.40 4.99
C ARG A 271 -11.43 -0.33 6.09
N PRO A 272 -10.41 0.01 6.92
CA PRO A 272 -10.57 0.99 8.01
C PRO A 272 -10.91 2.39 7.54
N VAL A 273 -10.60 2.72 6.29
CA VAL A 273 -10.93 3.99 5.65
C VAL A 273 -12.45 4.13 5.55
N ILE A 274 -13.12 3.10 5.02
CA ILE A 274 -14.58 3.07 4.93
C ILE A 274 -15.19 3.06 6.33
N GLN A 275 -14.67 2.23 7.25
CA GLN A 275 -15.16 2.15 8.64
C GLN A 275 -15.17 3.52 9.31
N THR A 276 -14.06 4.25 9.24
CA THR A 276 -13.90 5.53 9.92
C THR A 276 -14.75 6.61 9.29
N VAL A 277 -14.80 6.68 7.95
CA VAL A 277 -15.49 7.76 7.23
C VAL A 277 -17.02 7.61 7.27
N LEU A 278 -17.53 6.37 7.26
CA LEU A 278 -18.95 6.08 7.31
C LEU A 278 -19.46 5.70 8.70
N ASN A 279 -18.58 5.52 9.68
CA ASN A 279 -18.91 5.05 11.02
C ASN A 279 -19.67 3.69 11.00
N VAL A 280 -19.10 2.72 10.27
CA VAL A 280 -19.70 1.39 10.07
C VAL A 280 -18.80 0.28 10.63
N SER A 281 -19.43 -0.86 10.92
CA SER A 281 -18.70 -2.05 11.41
C SER A 281 -17.75 -2.63 10.35
N ALA A 282 -16.72 -3.35 10.78
CA ALA A 282 -15.83 -4.06 9.86
C ALA A 282 -16.58 -5.12 9.02
N ASN A 283 -17.55 -5.81 9.63
CA ASN A 283 -18.27 -6.92 9.01
C ASN A 283 -19.24 -6.48 7.90
N SER A 284 -19.67 -5.23 7.90
CA SER A 284 -20.49 -4.67 6.81
C SER A 284 -19.69 -4.34 5.55
N ILE A 285 -18.35 -4.34 5.64
CA ILE A 285 -17.47 -4.03 4.50
C ILE A 285 -16.94 -5.32 3.91
N LYS A 286 -17.06 -5.45 2.60
CA LYS A 286 -16.69 -6.66 1.87
C LYS A 286 -15.45 -6.42 1.02
N GLU A 287 -14.63 -7.44 0.87
CA GLU A 287 -13.49 -7.43 -0.05
C GLU A 287 -13.91 -8.00 -1.41
N LEU A 288 -13.54 -7.33 -2.49
CA LEU A 288 -13.83 -7.78 -3.85
C LEU A 288 -13.02 -9.05 -4.15
N GLN A 289 -13.64 -10.11 -4.68
CA GLN A 289 -12.95 -11.38 -4.88
C GLN A 289 -11.97 -11.34 -6.08
N PRO A 290 -10.95 -12.23 -6.14
CA PRO A 290 -10.02 -12.28 -7.26
C PRO A 290 -10.72 -12.42 -8.61
N GLY A 291 -10.36 -11.56 -9.57
CA GLY A 291 -10.92 -11.54 -10.93
C GLY A 291 -12.38 -11.07 -11.01
N GLN A 292 -12.97 -10.65 -9.89
CA GLN A 292 -14.33 -10.15 -9.81
C GLN A 292 -14.35 -8.63 -10.08
N ALA A 293 -15.48 -8.16 -10.60
CA ALA A 293 -15.80 -6.75 -10.62
C ALA A 293 -17.14 -6.46 -9.95
N ILE A 294 -17.26 -5.27 -9.39
CA ILE A 294 -18.51 -4.68 -8.91
C ILE A 294 -18.89 -3.52 -9.82
N PHE A 295 -20.17 -3.43 -10.17
CA PHE A 295 -20.74 -2.43 -11.03
C PHE A 295 -21.89 -1.72 -10.33
N LEU A 296 -22.03 -0.42 -10.56
CA LEU A 296 -23.23 0.32 -10.20
C LEU A 296 -23.75 1.06 -11.42
N ASN A 297 -25.01 0.83 -11.74
CA ASN A 297 -25.64 1.50 -12.87
C ASN A 297 -26.18 2.89 -12.48
N LYS A 298 -26.75 3.59 -13.46
CA LYS A 298 -27.33 4.93 -13.27
C LYS A 298 -28.42 4.93 -12.19
N GLU A 299 -29.27 3.89 -12.14
CA GLU A 299 -30.32 3.72 -11.14
C GLU A 299 -29.80 3.33 -9.74
N GLY A 300 -28.49 3.12 -9.57
CA GLY A 300 -27.88 2.74 -8.30
C GLY A 300 -27.96 1.24 -8.00
N LYS A 301 -28.37 0.41 -8.96
CA LYS A 301 -28.39 -1.04 -8.81
C LYS A 301 -26.98 -1.61 -8.88
N VAL A 302 -26.66 -2.42 -7.88
CA VAL A 302 -25.36 -3.08 -7.73
C VAL A 302 -25.38 -4.43 -8.42
N ARG A 303 -24.28 -4.75 -9.11
CA ARG A 303 -24.06 -6.08 -9.70
C ARG A 303 -22.63 -6.52 -9.50
N LEU A 304 -22.44 -7.77 -9.06
CA LEU A 304 -21.14 -8.44 -9.07
C LEU A 304 -21.06 -9.33 -10.31
N ALA A 305 -19.91 -9.35 -10.97
CA ALA A 305 -19.65 -10.30 -12.05
C ALA A 305 -18.21 -10.83 -11.97
N GLN A 306 -18.05 -12.12 -12.29
CA GLN A 306 -16.73 -12.69 -12.52
C GLN A 306 -16.25 -12.27 -13.92
N ILE A 307 -15.16 -11.50 -13.97
CA ILE A 307 -14.60 -10.98 -15.22
C ILE A 307 -13.50 -11.91 -15.71
N ASN A 308 -12.54 -12.20 -14.85
CA ASN A 308 -11.45 -13.12 -15.12
C ASN A 308 -11.60 -14.36 -14.23
N LYS A 309 -11.23 -15.55 -14.71
CA LYS A 309 -11.25 -16.75 -13.86
C LYS A 309 -10.31 -16.55 -12.67
N PRO A 310 -10.76 -16.80 -11.41
CA PRO A 310 -9.88 -16.72 -10.25
C PRO A 310 -8.68 -17.65 -10.40
N LYS A 311 -7.51 -17.16 -10.04
CA LYS A 311 -6.27 -17.95 -9.92
C LYS A 311 -6.00 -18.27 -8.45
N GLU A 312 -4.89 -18.94 -8.19
CA GLU A 312 -4.41 -19.12 -6.83
C GLU A 312 -4.20 -17.75 -6.17
N VAL A 313 -4.71 -17.58 -4.95
CA VAL A 313 -4.60 -16.30 -4.24
C VAL A 313 -3.14 -16.06 -3.85
N LYS A 314 -2.56 -14.98 -4.37
CA LYS A 314 -1.19 -14.51 -4.10
C LYS A 314 -1.23 -13.09 -3.56
N SER A 315 -1.95 -12.89 -2.45
CA SER A 315 -2.08 -11.57 -1.81
C SER A 315 -0.72 -10.96 -1.48
N CYS A 316 -0.63 -9.65 -1.63
CA CYS A 316 0.59 -8.91 -1.32
C CYS A 316 0.97 -9.05 0.17
N SER A 317 2.09 -9.72 0.46
CA SER A 317 2.62 -9.83 1.83
C SER A 317 3.00 -8.46 2.41
N PHE A 318 3.42 -7.52 1.56
CA PHE A 318 3.81 -6.18 1.98
C PHE A 318 2.64 -5.38 2.55
N GLU A 319 1.42 -5.55 2.01
CA GLU A 319 0.19 -5.00 2.61
C GLU A 319 0.04 -5.40 4.07
N ARG A 320 0.30 -6.69 4.34
CA ARG A 320 0.13 -7.31 5.65
C ARG A 320 1.20 -6.85 6.65
N ILE A 321 2.46 -6.75 6.24
CA ILE A 321 3.58 -6.42 7.14
C ILE A 321 3.79 -4.92 7.35
N TYR A 322 3.44 -4.06 6.38
CA TYR A 322 3.85 -2.65 6.43
C TYR A 322 2.82 -1.66 5.88
N PHE A 323 2.30 -1.87 4.67
CA PHE A 323 1.60 -0.83 3.91
C PHE A 323 0.19 -0.52 4.42
N SER A 324 -0.60 -1.56 4.69
CA SER A 324 -1.95 -1.37 5.23
C SER A 324 -1.89 -0.78 6.63
N ARG A 325 -2.95 -0.05 7.00
CA ARG A 325 -3.09 0.48 8.36
C ARG A 325 -3.13 -0.67 9.37
N GLY A 326 -2.32 -0.55 10.42
CA GLY A 326 -2.32 -1.50 11.54
C GLY A 326 -3.63 -1.53 12.33
N SER A 327 -4.55 -0.59 12.08
CA SER A 327 -5.89 -0.57 12.67
C SER A 327 -6.89 -1.49 11.98
N ASP A 328 -6.56 -2.07 10.81
CA ASP A 328 -7.39 -3.13 10.24
C ASP A 328 -7.33 -4.38 11.13
N MET A 329 -8.49 -4.98 11.39
CA MET A 329 -8.61 -6.10 12.31
C MET A 329 -7.75 -7.31 11.92
N ASP A 330 -7.65 -7.62 10.62
CA ASP A 330 -6.89 -8.77 10.14
C ASP A 330 -5.40 -8.47 10.19
N ILE A 331 -5.02 -7.30 9.69
CA ILE A 331 -3.63 -6.80 9.70
C ILE A 331 -3.09 -6.72 11.13
N TYR A 332 -3.90 -6.25 12.08
CA TYR A 332 -3.53 -6.14 13.49
C TYR A 332 -3.18 -7.53 14.07
N LYS A 333 -4.05 -8.51 13.86
CA LYS A 333 -3.85 -9.89 14.35
C LYS A 333 -2.61 -10.54 13.72
N GLU A 334 -2.43 -10.35 12.41
CA GLU A 334 -1.30 -10.89 11.66
C GLU A 334 0.03 -10.28 12.16
N ARG A 335 0.10 -8.95 12.31
CA ARG A 335 1.31 -8.28 12.81
C ARG A 335 1.64 -8.67 14.25
N LYS A 336 0.65 -8.81 15.13
CA LYS A 336 0.89 -9.37 16.47
C LYS A 336 1.51 -10.77 16.39
N ARG A 337 0.99 -11.62 15.51
CA ARG A 337 1.52 -12.98 15.33
C ARG A 337 2.95 -12.98 14.79
N LEU A 338 3.29 -12.05 13.89
CA LEU A 338 4.68 -11.87 13.43
C LEU A 338 5.62 -11.59 14.60
N GLY A 339 5.26 -10.66 15.48
CA GLY A 339 6.01 -10.37 16.70
C GLY A 339 6.15 -11.57 17.63
N MET A 340 5.06 -12.28 17.87
CA MET A 340 5.04 -13.46 18.75
C MET A 340 5.95 -14.59 18.22
N ASN A 341 6.00 -14.79 16.89
CA ASN A 341 6.84 -15.81 16.27
C ASN A 341 8.35 -15.55 16.44
N LEU A 342 8.73 -14.32 16.80
CA LEU A 342 10.13 -13.94 17.01
C LEU A 342 10.65 -14.24 18.41
N VAL A 343 9.80 -14.63 19.37
CA VAL A 343 10.21 -14.85 20.77
C VAL A 343 11.35 -15.86 20.91
N ALA A 344 11.21 -17.04 20.30
CA ALA A 344 12.23 -18.10 20.41
C ALA A 344 13.62 -17.66 19.90
N PRO A 345 13.75 -17.08 18.70
CA PRO A 345 15.06 -16.64 18.24
C PRO A 345 15.57 -15.37 18.97
N ILE A 346 14.69 -14.53 19.54
CA ILE A 346 15.08 -13.44 20.46
C ILE A 346 15.72 -14.00 21.71
N LEU A 347 15.04 -14.92 22.41
CA LEU A 347 15.54 -15.56 23.63
C LEU A 347 16.90 -16.21 23.38
N LYS A 348 17.08 -16.87 22.23
CA LYS A 348 18.38 -17.42 21.82
C LYS A 348 19.45 -16.32 21.66
N ALA A 349 19.11 -15.18 21.05
CA ALA A 349 20.07 -14.09 20.81
C ALA A 349 20.57 -13.40 22.09
N ILE A 350 19.74 -13.39 23.13
CA ILE A 350 20.06 -12.84 24.47
C ILE A 350 20.45 -13.92 25.49
N ASN A 351 20.70 -15.16 25.07
CA ASN A 351 21.01 -16.28 25.97
C ASN A 351 19.97 -16.50 27.09
N ASN A 352 18.70 -16.24 26.81
CA ASN A 352 17.56 -16.28 27.73
C ASN A 352 17.64 -15.26 28.90
N ASP A 353 18.54 -14.28 28.84
CA ASP A 353 18.73 -13.23 29.85
C ASP A 353 17.66 -12.13 29.75
N VAL A 354 16.42 -12.45 30.13
CA VAL A 354 15.30 -11.49 30.11
C VAL A 354 15.35 -10.44 31.22
N GLU A 355 16.15 -10.68 32.27
CA GLU A 355 16.27 -9.81 33.44
C GLU A 355 17.11 -8.57 33.13
N HIS A 356 18.23 -8.75 32.42
CA HIS A 356 19.11 -7.67 31.94
C HIS A 356 18.84 -7.36 30.47
N THR A 357 17.57 -7.29 30.06
CA THR A 357 17.18 -6.96 28.69
C THR A 357 16.04 -5.96 28.65
N VAL A 358 16.21 -4.89 27.88
CA VAL A 358 15.18 -3.90 27.57
C VAL A 358 14.66 -4.14 26.15
N PHE A 359 13.35 -4.29 26.02
CA PHE A 359 12.66 -4.48 24.74
C PHE A 359 12.06 -3.15 24.24
N SER A 360 12.26 -2.82 22.97
CA SER A 360 11.75 -1.61 22.31
C SER A 360 11.38 -1.88 20.84
N PHE A 361 10.90 -0.86 20.15
CA PHE A 361 10.63 -0.87 18.71
C PHE A 361 11.10 0.41 18.01
N ILE A 362 11.19 0.37 16.68
CA ILE A 362 11.39 1.55 15.82
C ILE A 362 10.01 2.11 15.41
N PRO A 363 9.67 3.35 15.78
CA PRO A 363 8.38 3.92 15.43
C PRO A 363 8.21 4.19 13.92
N ASN A 364 7.03 4.03 13.33
CA ASN A 364 5.74 3.77 13.98
C ASN A 364 5.18 2.37 13.66
N THR A 365 5.44 1.81 12.48
CA THR A 365 4.69 0.65 11.98
C THR A 365 5.02 -0.67 12.70
N ALA A 366 6.20 -0.78 13.30
CA ALA A 366 6.63 -1.94 14.07
C ALA A 366 5.89 -2.12 15.42
N GLU A 367 5.14 -1.11 15.86
CA GLU A 367 4.45 -1.08 17.17
C GLU A 367 3.51 -2.27 17.38
N VAL A 368 2.72 -2.66 16.37
CA VAL A 368 1.79 -3.79 16.50
C VAL A 368 2.54 -5.12 16.65
N ALA A 369 3.64 -5.29 15.89
CA ALA A 369 4.50 -6.45 16.03
C ALA A 369 5.20 -6.46 17.40
N PHE A 370 5.62 -5.31 17.90
CA PHE A 370 6.19 -5.17 19.24
C PHE A 370 5.21 -5.63 20.34
N TYR A 371 3.94 -5.24 20.27
CA TYR A 371 2.95 -5.72 21.24
C TYR A 371 2.75 -7.23 21.18
N GLY A 372 2.76 -7.82 19.99
CA GLY A 372 2.72 -9.28 19.85
C GLY A 372 3.98 -9.97 20.40
N MET A 373 5.14 -9.34 20.24
CA MET A 373 6.40 -9.80 20.84
C MET A 373 6.35 -9.76 22.37
N LEU A 374 5.86 -8.67 22.97
CA LEU A 374 5.68 -8.56 24.43
C LEU A 374 4.75 -9.63 24.97
N GLU A 375 3.58 -9.82 24.35
CA GLU A 375 2.65 -10.89 24.75
C GLU A 375 3.31 -12.28 24.70
N GLY A 376 4.11 -12.54 23.66
CA GLY A 376 4.88 -13.77 23.56
C GLY A 376 5.96 -13.93 24.64
N LEU A 377 6.64 -12.84 25.01
CA LEU A 377 7.63 -12.81 26.09
C LEU A 377 6.99 -12.98 27.47
N ASP A 378 5.83 -12.38 27.71
CA ASP A 378 5.07 -12.56 28.96
C ASP A 378 4.62 -14.02 29.14
N ASN A 379 4.17 -14.66 28.06
CA ASN A 379 3.86 -16.09 28.07
C ASN A 379 5.09 -16.96 28.41
N TYR A 380 6.27 -16.58 27.92
CA TYR A 380 7.53 -17.23 28.31
C TYR A 380 7.88 -16.96 29.79
N LEU A 381 7.74 -15.72 30.25
CA LEU A 381 8.03 -15.32 31.63
C LEU A 381 7.14 -16.07 32.62
N ASN A 382 5.84 -16.24 32.32
CA ASN A 382 4.93 -17.03 33.14
C ASN A 382 5.40 -18.49 33.27
N LYS A 383 5.87 -19.10 32.19
CA LYS A 383 6.45 -20.45 32.23
C LYS A 383 7.73 -20.49 33.07
N LEU A 384 8.57 -19.45 33.00
CA LEU A 384 9.78 -19.34 33.82
C LEU A 384 9.44 -19.19 35.31
N LYS A 385 8.45 -18.37 35.65
CA LYS A 385 7.94 -18.22 37.03
C LYS A 385 7.44 -19.53 37.59
N ILE A 386 6.60 -20.26 36.85
CA ILE A 386 6.12 -21.59 37.25
C ILE A 386 7.30 -22.53 37.52
N LYS A 387 8.26 -22.61 36.60
CA LYS A 387 9.46 -23.45 36.78
C LYS A 387 10.28 -23.06 38.01
N ARG A 388 10.42 -21.76 38.30
CA ARG A 388 11.14 -21.29 39.49
C ARG A 388 10.41 -21.70 40.78
N ILE A 389 9.08 -21.59 40.81
CA ILE A 389 8.26 -22.03 41.95
C ILE A 389 8.38 -23.54 42.14
N GLU A 390 8.24 -24.33 41.07
CA GLU A 390 8.39 -25.79 41.11
C GLU A 390 9.79 -26.22 41.58
N ALA A 391 10.83 -25.48 41.19
CA ALA A 391 12.21 -25.76 41.57
C ALA A 391 12.54 -25.47 43.04
N LEU A 392 11.69 -24.74 43.78
CA LEU A 392 11.89 -24.52 45.21
C LEU A 392 11.79 -25.82 46.02
N GLY A 393 10.99 -26.79 45.56
CA GLY A 393 10.86 -28.11 46.20
C GLY A 393 10.21 -28.11 47.59
N HIS A 394 9.67 -26.98 48.04
CA HIS A 394 8.96 -26.81 49.30
C HIS A 394 7.80 -25.82 49.13
N ASN A 395 6.99 -25.63 50.18
CA ASN A 395 5.93 -24.63 50.14
C ASN A 395 6.56 -23.23 50.31
N PRO A 396 6.54 -22.39 49.26
CA PRO A 396 7.28 -21.13 49.28
C PRO A 396 6.69 -20.15 50.29
N ASP A 397 7.55 -19.38 50.94
CA ASP A 397 7.10 -18.29 51.80
C ASP A 397 6.64 -17.07 50.99
N HIS A 398 6.10 -16.06 51.68
CA HIS A 398 5.59 -14.86 51.01
C HIS A 398 6.69 -14.08 50.29
N SER A 399 7.91 -14.04 50.84
CA SER A 399 9.02 -13.29 50.27
C SER A 399 9.55 -13.95 48.99
N GLU A 400 9.62 -15.29 48.97
CA GLU A 400 10.03 -16.05 47.79
C GLU A 400 9.01 -15.89 46.65
N LEU A 401 7.71 -15.96 46.99
CA LEU A 401 6.64 -15.72 46.03
C LEU A 401 6.70 -14.28 45.49
N GLU A 402 6.88 -13.28 46.35
CA GLU A 402 6.98 -11.88 45.93
C GLU A 402 8.18 -11.67 44.99
N GLN A 403 9.34 -12.26 45.28
CA GLN A 403 10.51 -12.19 44.42
C GLN A 403 10.26 -12.81 43.03
N ILE A 404 9.60 -13.96 42.95
CA ILE A 404 9.32 -14.60 41.65
C ILE A 404 8.21 -13.86 40.88
N LEU A 405 7.16 -13.44 41.57
CA LEU A 405 6.00 -12.81 40.94
C LEU A 405 6.30 -11.39 40.46
N SER A 406 7.23 -10.68 41.13
CA SER A 406 7.67 -9.32 40.75
C SER A 406 8.48 -9.26 39.45
N MET A 407 8.99 -10.40 38.95
CA MET A 407 9.67 -10.44 37.65
C MET A 407 8.75 -9.91 36.54
N ARG A 408 9.26 -9.05 35.68
CA ARG A 408 8.53 -8.43 34.58
C ARG A 408 9.39 -8.28 33.33
N ILE A 409 8.77 -8.35 32.16
CA ILE A 409 9.44 -7.98 30.91
C ILE A 409 9.65 -6.47 30.93
N ARG A 410 10.91 -6.01 30.86
CA ARG A 410 11.25 -4.59 30.79
C ARG A 410 11.09 -4.09 29.36
N SER A 411 10.10 -3.24 29.15
CA SER A 411 9.85 -2.61 27.85
C SER A 411 9.91 -1.10 27.98
N GLU A 412 10.63 -0.44 27.08
CA GLU A 412 10.80 1.01 27.08
C GLU A 412 10.60 1.59 25.68
N LYS A 413 10.16 2.85 25.60
CA LYS A 413 10.15 3.59 24.34
C LYS A 413 11.53 4.18 24.09
N VAL A 414 12.47 3.34 23.64
CA VAL A 414 13.88 3.74 23.50
C VAL A 414 14.08 4.66 22.31
N ALA A 415 13.47 4.37 21.15
CA ALA A 415 13.56 5.21 19.96
C ALA A 415 12.31 6.09 19.81
N ILE A 416 12.51 7.37 19.53
CA ILE A 416 11.46 8.37 19.29
C ILE A 416 11.67 8.93 17.89
N LYS A 417 10.59 9.09 17.13
CA LYS A 417 10.62 9.71 15.81
C LYS A 417 10.11 11.14 15.89
N ASP A 418 10.97 12.13 15.65
CA ASP A 418 10.57 13.53 15.53
C ASP A 418 10.17 13.84 14.08
N ILE A 419 8.87 14.06 13.89
CA ILE A 419 8.25 14.24 12.56
C ILE A 419 8.39 15.70 12.07
N LYS A 420 8.90 16.64 12.89
CA LYS A 420 8.85 18.09 12.60
C LYS A 420 10.02 18.67 11.79
N LEU A 421 10.98 17.88 11.32
CA LEU A 421 12.06 18.40 10.46
C LEU A 421 11.63 18.42 8.98
N ARG A 422 11.05 19.53 8.52
CA ARG A 422 10.96 19.84 7.08
C ARG A 422 12.37 20.19 6.59
N THR A 423 12.90 19.42 5.64
CA THR A 423 14.19 19.74 5.01
C THR A 423 14.04 21.00 4.17
N PHE A 424 14.45 22.15 4.71
CA PHE A 424 14.78 23.30 3.88
C PHE A 424 16.01 22.95 3.04
N ILE A 425 15.99 23.36 1.77
CA ILE A 425 16.93 22.96 0.72
C ILE A 425 18.38 23.20 1.17
N THR A 426 19.18 22.15 1.35
CA THR A 426 20.65 22.24 1.48
C THR A 426 21.37 21.05 0.85
N GLU A 427 22.57 21.34 0.33
CA GLU A 427 23.44 20.45 -0.43
C GLU A 427 23.97 19.24 0.36
N GLY A 428 24.39 18.22 -0.39
CA GLY A 428 24.44 16.79 -0.04
C GLY A 428 25.17 16.33 1.24
N ASN A 429 26.02 17.14 1.87
CA ASN A 429 26.67 16.76 3.13
C ASN A 429 25.85 17.08 4.38
N THR A 430 25.04 18.15 4.40
CA THR A 430 24.18 18.50 5.55
C THR A 430 22.94 17.60 5.66
N ARG A 431 22.58 16.91 4.57
CA ARG A 431 21.39 16.04 4.49
C ARG A 431 21.53 14.77 5.34
N ASN A 432 22.74 14.22 5.47
CA ASN A 432 23.00 13.04 6.30
C ASN A 432 22.93 13.38 7.81
N ASP A 433 23.40 14.56 8.20
CA ASP A 433 23.27 15.07 9.58
C ASP A 433 21.79 15.30 9.93
N LEU A 434 21.01 15.92 9.05
CA LEU A 434 19.56 16.10 9.22
C LEU A 434 18.79 14.78 9.34
N VAL A 435 19.21 13.73 8.62
CA VAL A 435 18.62 12.38 8.71
C VAL A 435 18.89 11.74 10.07
N ALA A 436 20.07 11.99 10.66
CA ALA A 436 20.40 11.53 12.00
C ALA A 436 19.53 12.19 13.09
N HIS A 437 18.96 13.38 12.84
CA HIS A 437 18.10 14.08 13.80
C HIS A 437 16.59 13.73 13.70
N VAL A 438 16.19 12.88 12.76
CA VAL A 438 14.79 12.40 12.67
C VAL A 438 14.43 11.45 13.81
N TYR A 439 15.43 10.78 14.38
CA TYR A 439 15.26 9.89 15.51
C TYR A 439 16.02 10.44 16.72
N ASP A 440 15.38 10.33 17.88
CA ASP A 440 15.98 10.61 19.17
C ASP A 440 15.86 9.37 20.08
N ILE A 441 16.55 9.39 21.21
CA ILE A 441 16.54 8.31 22.19
C ILE A 441 16.15 8.77 23.58
N THR A 442 15.50 7.88 24.31
CA THR A 442 15.18 8.08 25.71
C THR A 442 16.38 7.74 26.59
N TYR A 443 17.12 8.75 27.03
CA TYR A 443 18.23 8.57 27.99
C TYR A 443 17.73 8.00 29.32
N GLY A 444 18.53 7.11 29.94
CA GLY A 444 18.16 6.44 31.19
C GLY A 444 17.20 5.26 31.03
N SER A 445 16.84 4.89 29.79
CA SER A 445 15.98 3.72 29.52
C SER A 445 16.70 2.37 29.69
N LEU A 446 18.03 2.36 29.81
CA LEU A 446 18.85 1.17 30.04
C LEU A 446 19.89 1.45 31.12
N ASN A 447 20.29 0.40 31.83
CA ASN A 447 21.50 0.36 32.64
C ASN A 447 22.72 0.22 31.71
N PRO A 448 23.61 1.23 31.65
CA PRO A 448 24.78 1.19 30.78
C PRO A 448 25.67 -0.03 31.06
N HIS A 449 26.12 -0.68 29.98
CA HIS A 449 27.03 -1.83 29.96
C HIS A 449 26.52 -3.13 30.59
N GLU A 450 25.32 -3.11 31.16
CA GLU A 450 24.66 -4.26 31.78
C GLU A 450 23.52 -4.79 30.91
N ASP A 451 22.60 -3.90 30.50
CA ASP A 451 21.40 -4.30 29.77
C ASP A 451 21.68 -4.58 28.29
N ASN A 452 21.07 -5.65 27.78
CA ASN A 452 20.89 -5.85 26.34
C ASN A 452 19.73 -4.97 25.85
N LEU A 453 19.87 -4.38 24.67
CA LEU A 453 18.79 -3.69 23.97
C LEU A 453 18.26 -4.58 22.85
N VAL A 454 17.00 -4.99 22.94
CA VAL A 454 16.28 -5.68 21.87
C VAL A 454 15.32 -4.71 21.20
N ILE A 455 15.46 -4.47 19.90
CA ILE A 455 14.64 -3.51 19.17
C ILE A 455 14.04 -4.11 17.89
N ILE A 456 12.73 -4.04 17.74
CA ILE A 456 12.02 -4.55 16.56
C ILE A 456 11.73 -3.45 15.54
N ASP A 457 11.93 -3.76 14.27
CA ASP A 457 11.56 -2.95 13.12
C ASP A 457 10.65 -3.75 12.18
N ASP A 458 9.89 -3.08 11.31
CA ASP A 458 8.97 -3.76 10.41
C ASP A 458 9.73 -4.62 9.39
N SER A 459 10.67 -4.00 8.67
CA SER A 459 11.34 -4.52 7.49
C SER A 459 12.70 -3.85 7.29
N ILE A 460 13.64 -4.59 6.70
CA ILE A 460 14.96 -4.07 6.37
C ILE A 460 15.18 -4.21 4.85
N VAL A 461 15.11 -3.08 4.14
CA VAL A 461 15.22 -3.04 2.67
C VAL A 461 16.62 -2.65 2.21
N ARG A 462 16.98 -1.37 2.32
CA ARG A 462 18.32 -0.84 1.92
C ARG A 462 19.35 -0.90 3.05
N GLY A 463 18.89 -0.95 4.31
CA GLY A 463 19.73 -0.98 5.51
C GLY A 463 20.48 0.32 5.84
N THR A 464 20.38 1.37 5.02
CA THR A 464 21.12 2.64 5.21
C THR A 464 20.67 3.39 6.45
N THR A 465 19.35 3.61 6.62
CA THR A 465 18.78 4.27 7.81
C THR A 465 19.17 3.55 9.10
N LEU A 466 19.07 2.22 9.10
CA LEU A 466 19.43 1.40 10.25
C LEU A 466 20.92 1.56 10.60
N LYS A 467 21.80 1.43 9.60
CA LYS A 467 23.26 1.53 9.77
C LYS A 467 23.73 2.93 10.18
N GLN A 468 23.25 3.95 9.50
CA GLN A 468 23.79 5.32 9.61
C GLN A 468 23.18 6.10 10.77
N SER A 469 21.89 5.88 11.06
CA SER A 469 21.14 6.74 11.99
C SER A 469 20.66 6.01 13.23
N ILE A 470 20.10 4.79 13.10
CA ILE A 470 19.48 4.14 14.25
C ILE A 470 20.53 3.54 15.18
N ILE A 471 21.42 2.68 14.65
CA ILE A 471 22.41 1.97 15.49
C ILE A 471 23.35 2.94 16.21
N SER A 472 23.81 3.98 15.52
CA SER A 472 24.74 4.97 16.06
C SER A 472 24.12 5.77 17.22
N ILE A 473 22.82 6.02 17.19
CA ILE A 473 22.12 6.74 18.26
C ILE A 473 21.82 5.77 19.42
N LEU A 474 21.35 4.56 19.15
CA LEU A 474 21.11 3.55 20.20
C LEU A 474 22.37 3.22 21.00
N ASP A 475 23.54 3.20 20.36
CA ASP A 475 24.83 2.94 21.02
C ASP A 475 25.21 3.99 22.08
N ARG A 476 24.64 5.20 22.01
CA ARG A 476 24.85 6.26 23.01
C ARG A 476 24.28 5.91 24.39
N LEU A 477 23.37 4.93 24.46
CA LEU A 477 22.85 4.38 25.72
C LEU A 477 23.79 3.34 26.33
N HIS A 478 24.90 3.04 25.64
CA HIS A 478 25.92 2.11 26.08
C HIS A 478 25.42 0.69 26.41
N PRO A 479 24.50 0.09 25.63
CA PRO A 479 24.00 -1.26 25.92
C PRO A 479 25.13 -2.30 25.92
N LYS A 480 24.96 -3.38 26.69
CA LYS A 480 25.85 -4.56 26.64
C LYS A 480 25.88 -5.18 25.25
N LYS A 481 24.71 -5.24 24.61
CA LYS A 481 24.46 -5.85 23.30
C LYS A 481 23.24 -5.19 22.66
N ILE A 482 23.27 -4.93 21.35
CA ILE A 482 22.08 -4.49 20.60
C ILE A 482 21.61 -5.64 19.71
N VAL A 483 20.34 -6.00 19.80
CA VAL A 483 19.67 -6.99 18.96
C VAL A 483 18.54 -6.31 18.20
N ILE A 484 18.75 -6.03 16.92
CA ILE A 484 17.72 -5.53 16.00
C ILE A 484 16.99 -6.73 15.38
N ILE A 485 15.66 -6.67 15.28
CA ILE A 485 14.85 -7.75 14.73
C ILE A 485 13.93 -7.18 13.66
N SER A 486 13.78 -7.88 12.54
CA SER A 486 12.74 -7.56 11.57
C SER A 486 11.52 -8.45 11.78
N SER A 487 10.34 -7.85 11.85
CA SER A 487 9.06 -8.57 11.86
C SER A 487 8.71 -9.22 10.50
N SER A 488 9.39 -8.80 9.44
CA SER A 488 9.24 -9.34 8.08
C SER A 488 10.37 -10.29 7.69
N PRO A 489 10.14 -11.18 6.71
CA PRO A 489 11.22 -11.88 6.01
C PRO A 489 12.17 -10.93 5.27
N GLN A 490 13.30 -11.45 4.81
CA GLN A 490 14.29 -10.66 4.07
C GLN A 490 13.71 -10.22 2.73
N VAL A 491 13.85 -8.94 2.45
CA VAL A 491 13.51 -8.38 1.14
C VAL A 491 14.71 -8.57 0.22
N ARG A 492 14.57 -9.49 -0.74
CA ARG A 492 15.67 -9.91 -1.65
C ARG A 492 15.46 -9.52 -3.10
N TYR A 493 14.25 -9.13 -3.48
CA TYR A 493 13.86 -8.90 -4.87
C TYR A 493 12.99 -7.65 -4.98
N PRO A 494 13.04 -6.94 -6.13
CA PRO A 494 12.12 -5.85 -6.42
C PRO A 494 10.69 -6.37 -6.56
N ASP A 495 9.73 -5.48 -6.31
CA ASP A 495 8.31 -5.72 -6.56
C ASP A 495 7.93 -5.23 -7.96
N TYR A 496 7.19 -6.04 -8.70
CA TYR A 496 6.69 -5.71 -10.04
C TYR A 496 5.16 -5.61 -10.06
N TYR A 497 4.52 -5.53 -8.90
CA TYR A 497 3.07 -5.52 -8.78
C TYR A 497 2.52 -4.18 -8.31
N GLY A 498 3.39 -3.20 -8.07
CA GLY A 498 3.03 -1.80 -7.84
C GLY A 498 3.49 -1.24 -6.50
N ILE A 499 4.47 -1.89 -5.85
CA ILE A 499 5.23 -1.31 -4.75
C ILE A 499 6.54 -0.76 -5.28
N ASP A 500 6.86 0.48 -4.91
CA ASP A 500 8.17 1.06 -5.19
C ASP A 500 9.25 0.42 -4.33
N MET A 501 10.15 -0.30 -5.00
CA MET A 501 11.25 -1.02 -4.41
C MET A 501 12.54 -0.65 -5.14
N PRO A 502 13.67 -0.62 -4.43
CA PRO A 502 14.95 -0.32 -5.05
C PRO A 502 15.36 -1.38 -6.08
N SER A 503 16.36 -1.03 -6.88
CA SER A 503 17.00 -1.99 -7.77
C SER A 503 17.75 -3.08 -6.98
N LEU A 504 18.02 -4.23 -7.61
CA LEU A 504 18.50 -5.43 -6.91
C LEU A 504 19.80 -5.18 -6.11
N ASN A 505 20.74 -4.43 -6.67
CA ASN A 505 22.05 -4.14 -6.05
C ASN A 505 21.95 -3.20 -4.84
N GLU A 506 20.80 -2.56 -4.60
CA GLU A 506 20.57 -1.64 -3.49
C GLU A 506 20.02 -2.34 -2.25
N PHE A 507 19.42 -3.53 -2.38
CA PHE A 507 18.98 -4.32 -1.22
C PHE A 507 20.16 -4.75 -0.37
N ILE A 508 20.03 -4.57 0.96
CA ILE A 508 21.08 -4.97 1.89
C ILE A 508 21.34 -6.48 1.85
N ALA A 509 20.28 -7.28 1.63
CA ALA A 509 20.41 -8.73 1.50
C ALA A 509 21.23 -9.13 0.26
N CYS A 510 21.03 -8.43 -0.87
CA CYS A 510 21.82 -8.68 -2.08
C CYS A 510 23.29 -8.29 -1.88
N LYS A 511 23.54 -7.09 -1.31
CA LYS A 511 24.91 -6.65 -0.97
C LYS A 511 25.59 -7.64 -0.03
N ALA A 512 24.87 -8.11 0.99
CA ALA A 512 25.38 -9.08 1.94
C ALA A 512 25.73 -10.41 1.26
N ALA A 513 24.86 -10.94 0.40
CA ALA A 513 25.12 -12.18 -0.32
C ALA A 513 26.37 -12.08 -1.22
N ILE A 514 26.52 -10.98 -1.97
CA ILE A 514 27.67 -10.77 -2.86
C ILE A 514 28.98 -10.69 -2.08
N GLU A 515 29.02 -9.90 -1.01
CA GLU A 515 30.23 -9.74 -0.21
C GLU A 515 30.59 -11.04 0.54
N LEU A 516 29.61 -11.84 1.01
CA LEU A 516 29.85 -13.16 1.59
C LEU A 516 30.47 -14.14 0.59
N LEU A 517 30.02 -14.12 -0.67
CA LEU A 517 30.60 -14.97 -1.71
C LEU A 517 32.01 -14.54 -2.09
N LYS A 518 32.29 -13.23 -2.15
CA LYS A 518 33.65 -12.71 -2.38
C LYS A 518 34.60 -13.13 -1.27
N ASP A 519 34.18 -13.05 -0.01
CA ASP A 519 34.97 -13.44 1.15
C ASP A 519 35.31 -14.94 1.14
N ARG A 520 34.39 -15.77 0.63
CA ARG A 520 34.59 -17.22 0.48
C ARG A 520 35.34 -17.60 -0.80
N GLU A 521 35.85 -16.62 -1.54
CA GLU A 521 36.52 -16.82 -2.84
C GLU A 521 35.62 -17.51 -3.89
N MET A 522 34.30 -17.42 -3.71
CA MET A 522 33.28 -18.04 -4.58
C MET A 522 32.80 -17.09 -5.69
N ARG A 523 33.72 -16.31 -6.28
CA ARG A 523 33.39 -15.37 -7.37
C ARG A 523 32.82 -16.09 -8.60
N ASN A 524 33.26 -17.31 -8.84
CA ASN A 524 32.74 -18.21 -9.88
C ASN A 524 31.23 -18.44 -9.77
N VAL A 525 30.65 -18.43 -8.56
CA VAL A 525 29.19 -18.57 -8.38
C VAL A 525 28.45 -17.35 -8.90
N ILE A 526 29.01 -16.15 -8.68
CA ILE A 526 28.44 -14.89 -9.16
C ILE A 526 28.50 -14.86 -10.69
N GLU A 527 29.65 -15.19 -11.26
CA GLU A 527 29.86 -15.23 -12.72
C GLU A 527 28.96 -16.27 -13.40
N LEU A 528 28.83 -17.47 -12.82
CA LEU A 528 27.94 -18.50 -13.34
C LEU A 528 26.48 -18.04 -13.34
N ALA A 529 26.02 -17.41 -12.26
CA ALA A 529 24.66 -16.87 -12.20
C ALA A 529 24.44 -15.77 -13.24
N TYR A 530 25.42 -14.89 -13.45
CA TYR A 530 25.36 -13.86 -14.50
C TYR A 530 25.29 -14.47 -15.90
N ASN A 531 26.15 -15.43 -16.23
CA ASN A 531 26.18 -16.07 -17.54
C ASN A 531 24.86 -16.79 -17.84
N LYS A 532 24.34 -17.58 -16.89
CA LYS A 532 23.04 -18.24 -17.03
C LYS A 532 21.87 -17.26 -17.15
N ALA A 533 21.92 -16.11 -16.47
CA ALA A 533 20.91 -15.07 -16.64
C ALA A 533 21.00 -14.42 -18.03
N LYS A 534 22.21 -14.20 -18.53
CA LYS A 534 22.47 -13.63 -19.86
C LYS A 534 22.04 -14.54 -21.00
N GLU A 535 22.25 -15.85 -20.87
CA GLU A 535 21.78 -16.86 -21.84
C GLU A 535 20.26 -16.84 -22.03
N GLN A 536 19.51 -16.36 -21.02
CA GLN A 536 18.06 -16.30 -21.06
C GLN A 536 17.49 -14.98 -21.58
N GLN A 537 18.33 -14.01 -21.96
CA GLN A 537 17.89 -12.64 -22.32
C GLN A 537 16.81 -12.60 -23.41
N TYR A 538 16.81 -13.56 -24.33
CA TYR A 538 15.89 -13.62 -25.47
C TYR A 538 14.90 -14.80 -25.39
N LEU A 539 14.86 -15.52 -24.26
CA LEU A 539 13.87 -16.57 -24.07
C LEU A 539 12.49 -15.98 -23.80
N PRO A 540 11.41 -16.69 -24.14
CA PRO A 540 10.08 -16.39 -23.62
C PRO A 540 10.10 -16.37 -22.09
N LYS A 541 9.34 -15.44 -21.48
CA LYS A 541 9.29 -15.24 -20.02
C LYS A 541 8.93 -16.53 -19.27
N GLU A 542 8.09 -17.37 -19.88
CA GLU A 542 7.62 -18.65 -19.34
C GLU A 542 8.75 -19.69 -19.23
N GLN A 543 9.84 -19.51 -19.98
CA GLN A 543 11.01 -20.39 -19.97
C GLN A 543 12.12 -19.86 -19.08
N MET A 544 12.02 -18.61 -18.61
CA MET A 544 13.05 -17.99 -17.78
C MET A 544 13.05 -18.54 -16.34
N VAL A 545 14.23 -18.77 -15.79
CA VAL A 545 14.48 -19.26 -14.43
C VAL A 545 15.37 -18.28 -13.68
N ASN A 546 14.99 -17.96 -12.44
CA ASN A 546 15.75 -17.06 -11.57
C ASN A 546 17.01 -17.73 -11.01
N HIS A 547 18.15 -17.56 -11.68
CA HIS A 547 19.45 -18.05 -11.20
C HIS A 547 20.09 -17.21 -10.08
N VAL A 548 19.62 -15.98 -9.86
CA VAL A 548 20.10 -15.14 -8.75
C VAL A 548 19.76 -15.77 -7.39
N LYS A 549 18.65 -16.52 -7.32
CA LYS A 549 18.25 -17.26 -6.12
C LYS A 549 19.33 -18.24 -5.63
N GLU A 550 20.00 -18.94 -6.55
CA GLU A 550 21.09 -19.87 -6.21
C GLU A 550 22.27 -19.13 -5.56
N THR A 551 22.58 -17.92 -6.03
CA THR A 551 23.64 -17.06 -5.47
C THR A 551 23.36 -16.74 -4.00
N SER A 552 22.13 -16.32 -3.67
CA SER A 552 21.75 -16.02 -2.28
C SER A 552 21.74 -17.26 -1.38
N LEU A 553 21.38 -18.43 -1.90
CA LEU A 553 21.41 -19.69 -1.14
C LEU A 553 22.84 -20.14 -0.88
N LYS A 554 23.71 -20.13 -1.90
CA LYS A 554 25.12 -20.49 -1.74
C LYS A 554 25.87 -19.55 -0.80
N ALA A 555 25.49 -18.27 -0.75
CA ALA A 555 26.01 -17.32 0.23
C ALA A 555 25.71 -17.74 1.69
N LEU A 556 24.60 -18.47 1.92
CA LEU A 556 24.18 -18.97 3.23
C LEU A 556 24.76 -20.33 3.61
N ASP A 557 25.37 -21.06 2.66
CA ASP A 557 25.96 -22.38 2.95
C ASP A 557 27.10 -22.27 3.98
N ASN A 558 27.23 -23.29 4.83
CA ASN A 558 28.19 -23.37 5.95
C ASN A 558 27.92 -22.44 7.14
N GLU A 559 26.66 -22.39 7.62
CA GLU A 559 26.24 -21.72 8.87
C GLU A 559 27.20 -21.94 10.04
N LYS A 560 27.71 -23.18 10.19
CA LYS A 560 28.55 -23.59 11.32
C LYS A 560 29.90 -22.86 11.42
N LYS A 561 30.38 -22.20 10.35
CA LYS A 561 31.63 -21.42 10.37
C LYS A 561 31.45 -20.00 10.91
N TYR A 562 30.21 -19.51 11.03
CA TYR A 562 29.93 -18.16 11.50
C TYR A 562 29.39 -18.21 12.93
N ILE A 563 30.29 -18.03 13.89
CA ILE A 563 29.93 -17.82 15.29
C ILE A 563 29.42 -16.38 15.37
N PRO A 564 28.14 -16.13 15.76
CA PRO A 564 27.66 -14.79 16.06
C PRO A 564 28.66 -14.09 16.99
N ASP A 565 28.85 -12.78 16.83
CA ASP A 565 29.66 -11.97 17.76
C ASP A 565 31.19 -11.99 17.55
N THR A 566 31.71 -12.48 16.41
CA THR A 566 33.17 -12.61 16.19
C THR A 566 33.80 -11.64 15.18
N ASN A 567 33.10 -11.15 14.14
CA ASN A 567 33.63 -10.18 13.15
C ASN A 567 32.53 -9.59 12.23
N PHE A 568 32.90 -8.63 11.35
CA PHE A 568 32.02 -8.05 10.30
C PHE A 568 31.33 -9.12 9.41
N LYS A 569 31.88 -10.32 9.33
CA LYS A 569 31.37 -11.43 8.52
C LYS A 569 30.19 -12.12 9.23
N ALA A 570 30.23 -12.23 10.56
CA ALA A 570 29.08 -12.65 11.36
C ALA A 570 27.92 -11.65 11.24
N TRP A 571 28.21 -10.35 11.18
CA TRP A 571 27.21 -9.29 10.97
C TRP A 571 26.42 -9.46 9.67
N MET A 572 27.11 -9.78 8.58
CA MET A 572 26.50 -10.08 7.27
C MET A 572 25.64 -11.34 7.26
N TYR A 573 26.06 -12.37 7.99
CA TYR A 573 25.28 -13.58 8.18
C TYR A 573 24.00 -13.33 9.00
N THR A 574 24.06 -12.39 9.94
CA THR A 574 22.95 -12.01 10.81
C THR A 574 21.92 -11.17 10.02
N ILE A 575 22.37 -10.24 9.15
CA ILE A 575 21.51 -9.59 8.13
C ILE A 575 20.71 -10.62 7.31
N MET A 576 21.38 -11.72 6.93
CA MET A 576 20.78 -12.84 6.21
C MET A 576 19.95 -13.79 7.09
N ARG A 577 19.60 -13.42 8.34
CA ARG A 577 18.74 -14.17 9.27
C ARG A 577 17.58 -13.39 9.90
N ASN A 578 17.33 -12.13 9.50
CA ASN A 578 16.31 -11.22 10.10
C ASN A 578 16.53 -10.83 11.57
N ILE A 579 17.67 -11.22 12.13
CA ILE A 579 18.12 -10.81 13.45
C ILE A 579 19.44 -10.14 13.21
N PHE A 580 19.69 -9.00 13.82
CA PHE A 580 20.90 -8.23 13.64
C PHE A 580 21.49 -8.02 15.02
N ILE A 581 22.65 -8.60 15.26
CA ILE A 581 23.31 -8.52 16.54
C ILE A 581 24.51 -7.58 16.37
N ASN A 582 24.52 -6.53 17.16
CA ASN A 582 25.61 -5.58 17.22
C ASN A 582 26.25 -5.62 18.60
N ASN A 583 27.48 -6.14 18.66
CA ASN A 583 28.37 -6.05 19.82
C ASN A 583 29.44 -4.96 19.60
N TYR A 584 29.11 -3.91 18.85
CA TYR A 584 30.08 -2.95 18.34
C TYR A 584 30.69 -2.07 19.44
N ARG A 585 31.68 -2.61 20.17
CA ARG A 585 32.66 -1.79 20.87
C ARG A 585 33.82 -1.53 19.91
N LYS A 586 33.84 -0.31 19.35
CA LYS A 586 34.99 0.40 18.73
C LYS A 586 36.14 -0.48 18.20
N ILE A 587 36.13 -0.76 16.89
CA ILE A 587 37.37 -0.84 16.06
C ILE A 587 37.23 0.14 14.87
N ILE A 588 36.56 1.28 15.08
CA ILE A 588 36.64 2.45 14.19
C ILE A 588 36.81 3.68 15.09
N ARG A 589 37.97 3.72 15.73
CA ARG A 589 38.70 4.92 16.10
C ARG A 589 40.16 4.49 16.04
N ASP A 590 40.60 4.21 14.82
CA ASP A 590 41.95 4.42 14.29
C ASP A 590 41.84 4.40 12.76
#